data_AF-A0A2C6MFW3-F1
#
_entry.id   AF-A0A2C6MFW3-F1
#
_cell.length_a   1.000
_cell.length_b   1.000
_cell.length_c   1.000
_cell.angle_alpha   90.00
_cell.angle_beta   90.00
_cell.angle_gamma   90.00
#
_symmetry.space_group_name_H-M   'P 1'
#
loop_
_entity.id
_entity.type
_entity.pdbx_description
1 polymer ?
#
loop_
_entity_poly.entity_id
_entity_poly.type
_entity_poly.pdbx_seq_one_letter_code
_entity_poly.pdbx_strand_id
1 'polypeptide(L)'
;MDRVAKLVPMELNMTIDKALANSPDLKGVYDQDPEVKRLIDTALELEGMPRHASTHAAGVVISREPLVEYLPLNKTSDGLVTTQFPMTTVEELGLLKMDLLGLRNLTVIGEAVNRIEQTRGNHWTSTPSP
;
A
#
# COMPACT_ATOMS: atom_id res chain seq x y z
N MET A 1 11.59 -23.56 -6.45
CA MET A 1 11.15 -22.23 -5.96
C MET A 1 9.65 -21.99 -6.17
N ASP A 2 9.12 -21.85 -7.39
CA ASP A 2 7.69 -21.56 -7.65
C ASP A 2 6.71 -22.59 -7.04
N ARG A 3 7.09 -23.88 -7.06
CA ARG A 3 6.30 -24.95 -6.45
C ARG A 3 6.16 -24.81 -4.92
N VAL A 4 7.19 -24.34 -4.22
CA VAL A 4 7.18 -24.18 -2.75
C VAL A 4 6.34 -22.96 -2.35
N ALA A 5 6.44 -21.86 -3.12
CA ALA A 5 5.65 -20.65 -2.89
C ALA A 5 4.13 -20.91 -2.98
N LYS A 6 3.69 -21.80 -3.87
CA LYS A 6 2.28 -22.18 -4.03
C LYS A 6 1.70 -23.00 -2.87
N LEU A 7 2.55 -23.54 -1.98
CA LEU A 7 2.13 -24.29 -0.80
C LEU A 7 1.86 -23.39 0.41
N VAL A 8 2.17 -22.10 0.31
CA VAL A 8 1.85 -21.09 1.32
C VAL A 8 0.39 -20.66 1.16
N PRO A 9 -0.47 -20.81 2.19
CA PRO A 9 -1.86 -20.39 2.10
C PRO A 9 -2.00 -18.88 1.87
N MET A 10 -2.96 -18.47 1.03
CA MET A 10 -3.25 -17.07 0.78
C MET A 10 -4.25 -16.53 1.81
N GLU A 11 -3.73 -16.06 2.94
CA GLU A 11 -4.51 -15.37 3.97
C GLU A 11 -3.89 -14.00 4.30
N LEU A 12 -4.71 -13.08 4.80
CA LEU A 12 -4.24 -11.76 5.24
C LEU A 12 -3.32 -11.94 6.47
N ASN A 13 -2.16 -11.26 6.48
CA ASN A 13 -1.16 -11.37 7.55
C ASN A 13 -0.63 -12.81 7.77
N MET A 14 -0.47 -13.56 6.67
CA MET A 14 0.25 -14.85 6.65
C MET A 14 1.73 -14.65 7.01
N THR A 15 2.25 -15.54 7.85
CA THR A 15 3.68 -15.62 8.21
C THR A 15 4.20 -17.01 7.89
N ILE A 16 5.51 -17.18 7.76
CA ILE A 16 6.13 -18.48 7.48
C ILE A 16 5.78 -19.51 8.57
N ASP A 17 5.77 -19.10 9.84
CA ASP A 17 5.35 -19.96 10.96
C ASP A 17 3.89 -20.44 10.82
N LYS A 18 2.98 -19.53 10.47
CA LYS A 18 1.57 -19.89 10.24
C LYS A 18 1.43 -20.80 9.01
N ALA A 19 2.20 -20.54 7.96
CA ALA A 19 2.17 -21.35 6.75
C ALA A 19 2.65 -22.79 7.04
N LEU A 20 3.70 -22.97 7.84
CA LEU A 20 4.19 -24.28 8.27
C LEU A 20 3.23 -25.01 9.21
N ALA A 21 2.47 -24.28 10.03
CA ALA A 21 1.45 -24.85 10.89
C ALA A 21 0.19 -25.30 10.11
N ASN A 22 -0.21 -24.52 9.11
CA ASN A 22 -1.48 -24.70 8.40
C ASN A 22 -1.36 -25.54 7.12
N SER A 23 -0.15 -25.73 6.58
CA SER A 23 0.10 -26.49 5.35
C SER A 23 0.95 -27.73 5.65
N PRO A 24 0.31 -28.91 5.84
CA PRO A 24 1.01 -30.17 6.02
C PRO A 24 1.97 -30.49 4.86
N ASP A 25 1.59 -30.09 3.65
CA ASP A 25 2.42 -30.27 2.45
C ASP A 25 3.69 -29.42 2.51
N LEU A 26 3.58 -28.15 2.92
CA LEU A 26 4.75 -27.28 3.10
C LEU A 26 5.68 -27.83 4.18
N LYS A 27 5.12 -28.28 5.30
CA LYS A 27 5.88 -28.91 6.39
C LYS A 27 6.55 -30.19 5.94
N GLY A 28 5.87 -31.02 5.16
CA GLY A 28 6.42 -32.25 4.59
C GLY A 28 7.64 -31.99 3.72
N VAL A 29 7.58 -30.99 2.83
CA VAL A 29 8.73 -30.63 1.99
C VAL A 29 9.83 -29.94 2.81
N TYR A 30 9.49 -29.13 3.81
CA TYR A 30 10.44 -28.53 4.75
C TYR A 30 11.27 -29.60 5.50
N ASP A 31 10.62 -30.66 5.96
CA ASP A 31 11.28 -31.73 6.73
C ASP A 31 12.08 -32.71 5.84
N GLN A 32 11.67 -32.88 4.58
CA GLN A 32 12.25 -33.88 3.67
C GLN A 32 13.35 -33.35 2.76
N ASP A 33 13.31 -32.07 2.39
CA ASP A 33 14.22 -31.48 1.42
C ASP A 33 15.17 -30.46 2.09
N PRO A 34 16.47 -30.78 2.25
CA PRO A 34 17.46 -29.87 2.85
C PRO A 34 17.64 -28.54 2.11
N GLU A 35 17.35 -28.48 0.81
CA GLU A 35 17.40 -27.22 0.05
C GLU A 35 16.21 -26.32 0.42
N VAL A 36 15.01 -26.91 0.50
CA VAL A 36 13.80 -26.19 0.90
C VAL A 36 13.87 -25.74 2.35
N LYS A 37 14.43 -26.57 3.24
CA LYS A 37 14.70 -26.19 4.62
C LYS A 37 15.57 -24.94 4.72
N ARG A 38 16.73 -24.94 4.05
CA ARG A 38 17.63 -23.77 4.03
C ARG A 38 16.96 -22.52 3.47
N LEU A 39 16.14 -22.67 2.43
CA LEU A 39 15.38 -21.57 1.83
C LEU A 39 14.40 -20.97 2.85
N ILE A 40 13.62 -21.82 3.53
CA ILE A 40 12.61 -21.41 4.50
C ILE A 40 13.26 -20.79 5.74
N ASP A 41 14.33 -21.40 6.26
CA ASP A 41 15.07 -20.87 7.41
C ASP A 41 15.65 -19.48 7.09
N THR A 42 16.25 -19.32 5.89
CA THR A 42 16.74 -18.00 5.43
C THR A 42 15.61 -17.00 5.25
N ALA A 43 14.45 -17.44 4.73
CA ALA A 43 13.30 -16.57 4.55
C ALA A 43 12.69 -16.13 5.88
N LEU A 44 12.75 -16.98 6.92
CA LEU A 44 12.29 -16.68 8.27
C LEU A 44 13.13 -15.56 8.90
N GLU A 45 14.45 -15.58 8.71
CA GLU A 45 15.35 -14.51 9.18
C GLU A 45 15.09 -13.15 8.48
N LEU A 46 14.55 -13.18 7.26
CA LEU A 46 14.25 -11.99 6.45
C LEU A 46 12.78 -11.55 6.57
N GLU A 47 11.92 -12.33 7.23
CA GLU A 47 10.50 -12.01 7.38
C GLU A 47 10.31 -10.74 8.22
N GLY A 48 9.47 -9.83 7.75
CA GLY A 48 9.19 -8.55 8.43
C GLY A 48 10.24 -7.46 8.17
N MET A 49 11.31 -7.73 7.42
CA MET A 49 12.25 -6.68 7.03
C MET A 49 11.60 -5.68 6.04
N PRO A 50 11.76 -4.36 6.26
CA PRO A 50 11.26 -3.36 5.33
C PRO A 50 12.01 -3.45 3.99
N ARG A 51 11.31 -3.83 2.92
CA ARG A 51 11.92 -4.00 1.58
C ARG A 51 12.20 -2.68 0.87
N HIS A 52 11.25 -1.75 0.89
CA HIS A 52 11.36 -0.45 0.22
C HIS A 52 10.60 0.61 1.03
N ALA A 53 11.09 1.84 1.03
CA ALA A 53 10.28 2.99 1.40
C ALA A 53 9.19 3.16 0.34
N SER A 54 8.02 2.57 0.56
CA SER A 54 6.87 2.81 -0.32
C SER A 54 6.25 4.14 0.06
N THR A 55 6.14 5.04 -0.91
CA THR A 55 5.32 6.24 -0.75
C THR A 55 3.87 5.77 -0.64
N HIS A 56 3.19 6.08 0.47
CA HIS A 56 1.74 5.91 0.57
C HIS A 56 1.13 6.83 -0.49
N ALA A 57 0.71 6.27 -1.62
CA ALA A 57 0.43 7.02 -2.85
C ALA A 57 -0.68 8.10 -2.73
N ALA A 58 -1.35 8.19 -1.58
CA ALA A 58 -2.42 9.15 -1.32
C ALA A 58 -2.15 10.13 -0.16
N GLY A 59 -1.12 9.92 0.67
CA GLY A 59 -0.97 10.67 1.92
C GLY A 59 -0.24 11.99 1.73
N VAL A 60 -0.92 13.12 1.93
CA VAL A 60 -0.34 14.47 1.94
C VAL A 60 -0.25 14.98 3.38
N VAL A 61 0.93 15.49 3.76
CA VAL A 61 1.18 16.06 5.09
C VAL A 61 1.26 17.58 4.99
N ILE A 62 0.56 18.28 5.89
CA ILE A 62 0.48 19.74 5.94
C ILE A 62 0.92 20.20 7.33
N SER A 63 1.85 21.15 7.39
CA SER A 63 2.34 21.78 8.62
C SER A 63 2.22 23.29 8.53
N ARG A 64 2.22 23.97 9.69
CA ARG A 64 2.17 25.44 9.77
C ARG A 64 3.55 26.06 9.53
N GLU A 65 4.58 25.51 10.17
CA GLU A 65 6.00 25.83 9.95
C GLU A 65 6.63 24.87 8.92
N PRO A 66 7.83 25.15 8.39
CA PRO A 66 8.50 24.28 7.42
C PRO A 66 8.63 22.82 7.90
N LEU A 67 8.24 21.85 7.05
CA LEU A 67 8.26 20.42 7.39
C LEU A 67 9.62 19.89 7.87
N VAL A 68 10.72 20.50 7.42
CA VAL A 68 12.09 20.15 7.83
C VAL A 68 12.37 20.39 9.31
N GLU A 69 11.56 21.20 10.00
CA GLU A 69 11.65 21.40 11.45
C GLU A 69 11.06 20.24 12.24
N TYR A 70 10.19 19.43 11.60
CA TYR A 70 9.45 18.35 12.24
C TYR A 70 9.95 16.96 11.84
N LEU A 71 10.31 16.78 10.56
CA LEU A 71 10.67 15.46 10.02
C LEU A 71 11.70 15.54 8.87
N PRO A 72 12.48 14.47 8.66
CA PRO A 72 13.37 14.36 7.52
C PRO A 72 12.59 14.16 6.23
N LEU A 73 12.92 14.96 5.22
CA LEU A 73 12.37 14.86 3.87
C LEU A 73 13.33 14.13 2.93
N ASN A 74 12.78 13.50 1.91
CA ASN A 74 13.51 12.88 0.81
C ASN A 74 12.94 13.37 -0.52
N LYS A 75 13.80 13.50 -1.53
CA LYS A 75 13.38 13.79 -2.90
C LYS A 75 13.47 12.51 -3.71
N THR A 76 12.34 12.04 -4.23
CA THR A 76 12.30 10.86 -5.10
C THR A 76 12.85 11.19 -6.49
N SER A 77 13.17 10.16 -7.27
CA SER A 77 13.77 10.30 -8.61
C SER A 77 12.87 11.02 -9.62
N ASP A 78 11.55 10.97 -9.43
CA ASP A 78 10.53 11.69 -10.19
C ASP A 78 10.32 13.15 -9.71
N GLY A 79 11.07 13.57 -8.68
CA GLY A 79 11.09 14.94 -8.19
C GLY A 79 10.08 15.27 -7.10
N LEU A 80 9.26 14.30 -6.66
CA LEU A 80 8.35 14.48 -5.53
C LEU A 80 9.11 14.57 -4.21
N VAL A 81 8.54 15.29 -3.25
CA VAL A 81 9.08 15.42 -1.89
C VAL A 81 8.25 14.53 -0.96
N THR A 82 8.90 13.60 -0.27
CA THR A 82 8.27 12.66 0.65
C THR A 82 8.92 12.73 2.03
N THR A 83 8.20 12.34 3.07
CA THR A 83 8.81 12.11 4.39
C THR A 83 9.59 10.79 4.39
N GLN A 84 10.69 10.72 5.16
CA GLN A 84 11.40 9.46 5.41
C GLN A 84 10.76 8.65 6.55
N PHE A 85 9.86 9.26 7.32
CA PHE A 85 9.15 8.57 8.40
C PHE A 85 7.94 7.80 7.89
N PRO A 86 7.64 6.64 8.50
CA PRO A 86 6.41 5.91 8.21
C PRO A 86 5.19 6.73 8.68
N MET A 87 4.03 6.41 8.10
CA MET A 87 2.76 7.11 8.36
C MET A 87 2.45 7.24 9.87
N THR A 88 2.61 6.16 10.63
CA THR A 88 2.30 6.14 12.07
C THR A 88 3.11 7.17 12.85
N THR A 89 4.39 7.31 12.52
CA THR A 89 5.28 8.30 13.17
C THR A 89 4.89 9.73 12.81
N VAL A 90 4.44 9.98 11.58
CA VAL A 90 3.94 11.32 11.19
C VAL A 90 2.68 11.71 11.97
N GLU A 91 1.78 10.76 12.19
CA GLU A 91 0.56 10.96 12.98
C GLU A 91 0.89 11.19 14.47
N GLU A 92 1.84 10.43 15.03
CA GLU A 92 2.32 10.62 16.41
C GLU A 92 2.99 11.98 16.63
N LEU A 93 3.63 12.55 15.60
CA LEU A 93 4.17 13.92 15.64
C LEU A 93 3.08 15.01 15.63
N GLY A 94 1.81 14.63 15.47
CA GLY A 94 0.67 15.56 15.49
C GLY A 94 0.52 16.40 14.23
N LEU A 95 1.14 15.98 13.11
CA LEU A 95 1.03 16.68 11.84
C LEU A 95 -0.31 16.37 11.15
N LEU A 96 -0.88 17.37 10.47
CA LEU A 96 -2.12 17.19 9.71
C LEU A 96 -1.84 16.33 8.49
N LYS A 97 -2.61 15.25 8.35
CA LYS A 97 -2.54 14.33 7.21
C LYS A 97 -3.88 14.28 6.50
N MET A 98 -3.83 14.34 5.17
CA MET A 98 -4.99 14.24 4.29
C MET A 98 -4.74 13.20 3.20
N ASP A 99 -5.71 12.33 2.94
CA ASP A 99 -5.63 11.35 1.85
C ASP A 99 -6.30 11.88 0.57
N LEU A 100 -5.53 11.97 -0.51
CA LEU A 100 -6.01 12.23 -1.85
C LEU A 100 -6.13 10.91 -2.62
N LEU A 101 -7.34 10.36 -2.66
CA LEU A 101 -7.62 9.09 -3.32
C LEU A 101 -8.00 9.31 -4.80
N GLY A 102 -7.18 8.80 -5.72
CA GLY A 102 -7.50 8.74 -7.15
C GLY A 102 -8.50 7.63 -7.48
N LEU A 103 -9.78 7.84 -7.15
CA LEU A 103 -10.82 6.84 -7.42
C LEU A 103 -11.24 6.86 -8.89
N ARG A 104 -10.90 5.80 -9.64
CA ARG A 104 -11.29 5.62 -11.05
C ARG A 104 -12.79 5.79 -11.27
N ASN A 105 -13.61 5.38 -10.30
CA ASN A 105 -15.06 5.52 -10.39
C ASN A 105 -15.51 6.98 -10.53
N LEU A 106 -14.83 7.92 -9.86
CA LEU A 106 -15.13 9.34 -9.98
C LEU A 106 -14.76 9.88 -11.37
N THR A 107 -13.68 9.38 -11.98
CA THR A 107 -13.34 9.70 -13.38
C THR A 107 -14.45 9.23 -14.33
N VAL A 108 -14.93 7.98 -14.16
CA VAL A 108 -16.02 7.43 -14.98
C VAL A 108 -17.31 8.24 -14.83
N ILE A 109 -17.66 8.62 -13.61
CA ILE A 109 -18.84 9.47 -13.34
C ILE A 109 -18.67 10.84 -14.02
N GLY A 110 -17.50 11.47 -13.88
CA GLY A 110 -17.21 12.75 -14.50
C GLY A 110 -17.33 12.70 -16.03
N GLU A 111 -16.80 11.66 -16.67
CA GLU A 111 -16.96 11.45 -18.11
C GLU A 111 -18.42 11.22 -18.52
N ALA A 112 -19.17 10.48 -17.72
CA ALA A 112 -20.59 10.26 -17.96
C ALA A 112 -21.39 11.57 -17.91
N VAL A 113 -21.16 12.39 -16.88
CA VAL A 113 -21.78 13.72 -16.74
C VAL A 113 -21.44 14.60 -17.95
N ASN A 114 -20.16 14.70 -18.31
CA ASN A 114 -19.71 15.50 -19.46
C ASN A 114 -20.42 15.09 -20.77
N ARG A 115 -20.62 13.79 -21.00
CA ARG A 115 -21.32 13.29 -22.18
C ARG A 115 -22.82 13.62 -22.18
N ILE A 116 -23.45 13.57 -21.02
CA ILE A 116 -24.87 13.95 -20.87
C ILE A 116 -25.04 15.44 -21.18
N GLU A 117 -24.16 16.29 -20.69
CA GLU A 117 -24.18 17.74 -20.94
C GLU A 117 -24.02 18.06 -22.42
N GLN A 118 -23.05 17.44 -23.09
CA GLN A 118 -22.85 17.59 -24.54
C GLN A 118 -24.08 17.16 -25.36
N THR A 119 -24.82 16.17 -24.89
CA THR A 119 -26.00 15.63 -25.59
C THR A 119 -27.26 16.46 -25.33
N ARG A 120 -27.45 16.96 -24.10
CA ARG A 120 -28.68 17.61 -23.65
C ARG A 120 -28.61 19.14 -23.61
N GLY A 121 -27.42 19.73 -23.74
CA GLY A 121 -27.20 21.18 -23.71
C GLY A 121 -27.38 21.83 -22.33
N ASN A 122 -27.63 21.04 -21.27
CA ASN A 122 -27.83 21.52 -19.90
C ASN A 122 -26.80 20.92 -18.95
N HIS A 123 -26.23 21.76 -18.08
CA HIS A 123 -25.31 21.35 -17.01
C HIS A 123 -26.06 20.48 -15.98
N TRP A 124 -25.52 19.31 -15.65
CA TRP A 124 -26.16 18.41 -14.69
C TRP A 124 -25.72 18.75 -13.27
N THR A 125 -26.58 19.46 -12.53
CA THR A 125 -26.36 19.76 -11.10
C THR A 125 -27.19 18.83 -10.23
N SER A 126 -26.58 18.24 -9.19
CA SER A 126 -27.27 17.39 -8.20
C SER A 126 -28.09 18.19 -7.16
N THR A 127 -27.94 19.51 -7.12
CA THR A 127 -28.77 20.39 -6.29
C THR A 127 -30.14 20.56 -6.94
N PRO A 128 -31.25 20.25 -6.23
CA PRO A 128 -32.57 20.65 -6.70
C PRO A 128 -32.59 22.18 -6.81
N SER A 129 -33.11 22.70 -7.91
CA SER A 129 -33.44 24.13 -8.00
C SER A 129 -34.37 24.51 -6.84
N PRO A 130 -34.18 25.70 -6.23
CA PRO A 130 -35.06 26.16 -5.16
C PRO A 130 -36.52 26.30 -5.60
#